data_AF-A0A947TEN1-F1
#
_entry.id   AF-A0A947TEN1-F1
#
_cell.length_a   1.000
_cell.length_b   1.000
_cell.length_c   1.000
_cell.angle_alpha   90.00
_cell.angle_beta   90.00
_cell.angle_gamma   90.00
#
_symmetry.space_group_name_H-M   'P 1'
#
loop_
_entity.id
_entity.type
_entity.pdbx_description
1 polymer ?
#
loop_
_entity_poly.entity_id
_entity_poly.type
_entity_poly.pdbx_seq_one_letter_code
_entity_poly.pdbx_strand_id
1 'polypeptide(L)' 'MTTDTTPEPAREPGKEPGRARALLSTADFRLLRTALSSHARQTDDREELAKINALHHRLGTYVPDAE' A
#
# COMPACT_ATOMS: atom_id res chain seq x y z
N MET A 1 22.24 44.30 16.75
CA MET A 1 21.41 43.31 17.47
C MET A 1 20.05 43.28 16.79
N THR A 2 19.88 42.24 15.96
CA THR A 2 18.68 41.43 15.61
C THR A 2 17.33 41.88 16.20
N THR A 3 16.17 41.81 15.50
CA THR A 3 15.68 40.77 14.57
C THR A 3 14.66 41.32 13.55
N ASP A 4 14.82 40.93 12.28
CA ASP A 4 13.77 40.92 11.26
C ASP A 4 12.85 39.71 11.53
N THR A 5 11.56 39.95 11.76
CA THR A 5 10.57 38.88 11.93
C THR A 5 9.81 38.71 10.62
N THR A 6 10.30 37.80 9.78
CA THR A 6 9.60 37.29 8.60
C THR A 6 8.44 36.37 9.07
N PRO A 7 7.18 36.60 8.66
CA PRO A 7 6.09 35.67 8.98
C PRO A 7 6.18 34.43 8.09
N GLU A 8 6.34 33.26 8.73
CA GLU A 8 6.30 31.94 8.10
C GLU A 8 4.90 31.67 7.53
N PRO A 9 4.75 31.15 6.29
CA PRO A 9 3.43 30.84 5.75
C PRO A 9 2.80 29.69 6.55
N ALA A 10 1.59 29.94 7.05
CA ALA A 10 0.77 28.95 7.73
C ALA A 10 0.65 27.68 6.87
N ARG A 11 1.12 26.55 7.40
CA ARG A 11 0.92 25.22 6.79
C ARG A 11 -0.58 24.96 6.77
N GLU A 12 -1.17 24.89 5.58
CA GLU A 12 -2.55 24.43 5.41
C GLU A 12 -2.69 23.06 6.09
N PRO A 13 -3.75 22.83 6.92
CA PRO A 13 -3.98 21.54 7.53
C PRO A 13 -4.11 20.50 6.42
N GLY A 14 -3.15 19.59 6.37
CA GLY A 14 -3.03 18.56 5.35
C GLY A 14 -4.37 17.87 5.15
N LYS A 15 -4.91 17.99 3.94
CA LYS A 15 -6.11 17.33 3.46
C LYS A 15 -6.09 15.88 3.94
N GLU A 16 -6.86 15.58 4.99
CA GLU A 16 -6.92 14.23 5.53
C GLU A 16 -7.25 13.29 4.37
N PRO A 17 -6.52 12.18 4.19
CA PRO A 17 -6.76 11.28 3.08
C PRO A 17 -8.22 10.83 3.16
N GLY A 18 -9.04 11.34 2.23
CA GLY A 18 -10.46 11.05 2.18
C GLY A 18 -10.63 9.53 2.22
N ARG A 19 -11.47 9.07 3.17
CA ARG A 19 -11.68 7.64 3.48
C ARG A 19 -11.63 6.81 2.20
N ALA A 20 -10.55 6.04 2.04
CA ALA A 20 -10.33 5.27 0.83
C ALA A 20 -11.51 4.30 0.66
N ARG A 21 -12.31 4.49 -0.39
CA ARG A 21 -13.35 3.51 -0.76
C ARG A 21 -12.63 2.22 -1.14
N ALA A 22 -12.96 1.13 -0.47
CA ALA A 22 -12.43 -0.18 -0.84
C ALA A 22 -12.93 -0.52 -2.26
N LEU A 23 -12.04 -0.43 -3.25
CA LEU A 23 -12.33 -0.80 -4.64
C LEU A 23 -12.37 -2.32 -4.84
N LEU A 24 -11.79 -3.07 -3.89
CA LEU A 24 -11.63 -4.52 -3.93
C LEU A 24 -12.14 -5.11 -2.62
N SER A 25 -12.87 -6.22 -2.73
CA SER A 25 -13.35 -6.99 -1.57
C SER A 25 -12.25 -7.92 -1.04
N THR A 26 -12.46 -8.47 0.16
CA THR A 26 -11.58 -9.50 0.74
C THR A 26 -11.52 -10.76 -0.12
N ALA A 27 -12.59 -11.09 -0.86
CA ALA A 27 -12.62 -12.19 -1.80
C ALA A 27 -11.69 -11.93 -3.00
N ASP A 28 -11.67 -10.69 -3.50
CA ASP A 28 -10.79 -10.29 -4.62
C ASP A 28 -9.32 -10.39 -4.22
N PHE A 29 -8.97 -10.00 -2.99
CA PHE A 29 -7.60 -10.15 -2.47
C PHE A 29 -7.16 -11.61 -2.40
N ARG A 30 -8.07 -12.55 -2.11
CA ARG A 30 -7.77 -13.99 -2.16
C ARG A 30 -7.53 -14.46 -3.60
N LEU A 31 -8.34 -14.01 -4.56
CA LEU A 31 -8.15 -14.34 -5.97
C LEU A 31 -6.81 -13.81 -6.51
N LEU A 32 -6.45 -12.57 -6.17
CA LEU A 32 -5.16 -11.97 -6.53
C LEU A 32 -3.99 -12.77 -5.95
N ARG A 33 -4.11 -13.24 -4.70
CA ARG A 33 -3.10 -14.09 -4.05
C ARG A 33 -2.88 -15.40 -4.81
N THR A 34 -3.96 -16.05 -5.21
CA THR A 34 -3.92 -17.30 -6.00
C THR A 34 -3.30 -17.07 -7.37
N ALA A 35 -3.67 -15.99 -8.06
CA ALA A 35 -3.10 -15.64 -9.35
C ALA A 35 -1.59 -15.40 -9.26
N LEU A 36 -1.13 -14.63 -8.26
CA LEU A 36 0.30 -14.38 -8.02
C LEU A 36 1.06 -15.66 -7.69
N SER A 37 0.47 -16.55 -6.88
CA SER A 37 1.07 -17.85 -6.55
C SER A 37 1.21 -18.75 -7.78
N SER A 38 0.21 -18.75 -8.66
CA SER A 38 0.27 -19.48 -9.93
C SER A 38 1.31 -18.88 -10.87
N HIS A 39 1.42 -17.56 -10.91
CA HIS A 39 2.39 -16.86 -11.76
C HIS A 39 3.82 -17.08 -11.27
N ALA A 40 4.08 -17.01 -9.96
CA ALA A 40 5.39 -17.31 -9.39
C ALA A 40 5.91 -18.71 -9.75
N ARG A 41 5.03 -19.71 -9.92
CA ARG A 41 5.43 -21.06 -10.34
C ARG A 41 5.85 -21.15 -11.82
N GLN A 42 5.46 -20.19 -12.63
CA GLN A 42 5.74 -20.13 -14.06
C GLN A 42 6.88 -19.15 -14.40
N THR A 43 7.34 -18.38 -13.41
CA THR A 43 8.38 -17.35 -13.57
C THR A 43 9.69 -17.84 -12.98
N ASP A 44 10.72 -17.95 -13.83
CA ASP A 44 12.09 -18.33 -13.43
C ASP A 44 12.99 -17.13 -13.07
N ASP A 45 12.53 -15.91 -13.34
CA ASP A 45 13.28 -14.68 -13.06
C ASP A 45 13.26 -14.36 -11.56
N ARG A 46 14.46 -14.30 -10.96
CA ARG A 46 14.65 -13.98 -9.54
C ARG A 46 14.17 -12.58 -9.15
N GLU A 47 14.32 -11.57 -10.01
CA GLU A 47 13.84 -10.22 -9.69
C GLU A 47 12.31 -10.16 -9.71
N GLU A 48 11.68 -10.79 -10.69
CA GLU A 48 10.22 -10.86 -10.78
C GLU A 48 9.63 -11.66 -9.61
N LEU A 49 10.27 -12.78 -9.22
CA LEU A 49 9.88 -13.53 -8.02
C LEU A 49 9.94 -12.68 -6.75
N ALA A 50 10.95 -11.81 -6.60
CA ALA A 50 11.04 -10.90 -5.46
C ALA A 50 9.88 -9.89 -5.44
N LYS A 51 9.52 -9.32 -6.60
CA LYS A 51 8.37 -8.40 -6.74
C LYS A 51 7.05 -9.11 -6.44
N ILE A 52 6.86 -10.33 -6.96
CA ILE A 52 5.66 -11.14 -6.73
C ILE A 52 5.53 -11.48 -5.25
N ASN A 53 6.61 -11.90 -4.57
CA ASN A 53 6.59 -12.18 -3.14
C ASN A 53 6.28 -10.92 -2.30
N ALA A 54 6.91 -9.79 -2.61
CA ALA A 54 6.63 -8.53 -1.93
C ALA A 54 5.16 -8.12 -2.06
N LEU A 55 4.58 -8.25 -3.26
CA LEU A 55 3.16 -7.97 -3.50
C LEU A 55 2.25 -8.98 -2.78
N HIS A 56 2.58 -10.27 -2.84
CA HIS A 56 1.86 -11.34 -2.17
C HIS A 56 1.79 -11.12 -0.65
N HIS A 57 2.89 -10.67 -0.02
CA HIS A 57 2.91 -10.31 1.40
C HIS A 57 2.09 -9.06 1.70
N ARG A 58 2.15 -8.01 0.86
CA ARG A 58 1.33 -6.80 1.02
C ARG A 58 -0.17 -7.08 0.92
N LEU A 59 -0.57 -8.04 0.08
CA LEU A 59 -1.95 -8.55 -0.03
C LEU A 59 -2.27 -9.58 1.09
N GLY A 60 -1.25 -10.06 1.80
CA GLY A 60 -1.30 -10.92 2.97
C GLY A 60 -1.78 -10.23 4.24
N THR A 61 -1.41 -8.96 4.39
CA THR A 61 -1.56 -8.17 5.64
C THR A 61 -2.98 -7.66 5.91
N TYR A 62 -3.99 -8.04 5.11
CA TYR A 62 -5.38 -7.75 5.45
C TYR A 62 -6.01 -8.95 6.18
N VAL A 63 -5.58 -9.16 7.42
CA VAL A 63 -6.46 -9.75 8.43
C VAL A 63 -7.38 -8.59 8.82
N PRO A 64 -8.72 -8.68 8.65
CA PRO A 64 -9.57 -7.67 9.24
C PRO A 64 -9.19 -7.62 10.71
N ASP A 65 -8.91 -6.43 11.23
CA ASP A 65 -8.88 -6.22 12.66
C ASP A 65 -10.26 -6.71 13.16
N ALA A 66 -10.27 -7.94 13.64
CA ALA A 66 -11.43 -8.63 14.17
C ALA A 66 -11.30 -8.53 15.67
N GLU A 67 -11.46 -7.30 16.18
CA GLU A 67 -12.46 -6.86 17.18
C GLU A 67 -12.20 -5.39 17.57
#